data_AF-A0A4R4NEP8-F1
#
_entry.id   AF-A0A4R4NEP8-F1
#
_cell.length_a   1.000
_cell.length_b   1.000
_cell.length_c   1.000
_cell.angle_alpha   90.00
_cell.angle_beta   90.00
_cell.angle_gamma   90.00
#
_symmetry.space_group_name_H-M   'P 1'
#
loop_
_entity.id
_entity.type
_entity.pdbx_description
1 polymer ?
#
loop_
_entity_poly.entity_id
_entity_poly.type
_entity_poly.pdbx_seq_one_letter_code
_entity_poly.pdbx_strand_id
1 'polypeptide(L)'
;MGTVRVFDPGVVRPGDITPGGLTWAELGLTREAGAVAVASRLTSGGRTPPVPAPAARSRPVVRSPSPVPEPARASRAVADAGRPSPPVPGCEPRGEGEFAPAVNALAGGPYLGDATDRPDLVVLAPVGPLDGVLVNELTALGIPHLLATAFEGHGILGPLVLPGQSACLHCLDLTRRDHDPAWPIVTARLGGYPPGEIACDSTLAALVAAAATGHALAHLDGRESVVTNGTVDVTPDWRWRRRSWTIHPQCRCMRNNPYSRRMVMA
;
A
#
# COMPACT_ATOMS: atom_id res chain seq x y z
N MET A 1 4.29 11.53 -10.06
CA MET A 1 3.86 10.13 -9.84
C MET A 1 4.34 9.71 -8.48
N GLY A 2 3.53 8.98 -7.71
CA GLY A 2 3.97 8.36 -6.45
C GLY A 2 4.58 6.99 -6.72
N THR A 3 5.46 6.54 -5.83
CA THR A 3 6.02 5.18 -5.82
C THR A 3 5.49 4.46 -4.58
N VAL A 4 4.99 3.25 -4.76
CA VAL A 4 4.55 2.37 -3.68
C VAL A 4 5.43 1.12 -3.69
N ARG A 5 6.02 0.79 -2.55
CA ARG A 5 6.78 -0.45 -2.36
C ARG A 5 6.01 -1.40 -1.47
N VAL A 6 5.94 -2.66 -1.86
CA VAL A 6 5.31 -3.73 -1.11
C VAL A 6 6.38 -4.68 -0.61
N PHE A 7 6.40 -4.93 0.70
CA PHE A 7 7.32 -5.86 1.36
C PHE A 7 6.48 -6.96 2.00
N ASP A 8 6.26 -8.05 1.26
CA ASP A 8 5.62 -9.26 1.77
C ASP A 8 6.18 -10.47 1.00
N PRO A 9 7.23 -11.12 1.52
CA PRO A 9 7.85 -12.29 0.90
C PRO A 9 7.00 -13.57 1.09
N GLY A 10 5.85 -13.49 1.76
CA GLY A 10 4.89 -14.57 1.83
C GLY A 10 4.40 -15.00 0.45
N VAL A 11 3.90 -16.23 0.32
CA VAL A 11 3.39 -16.76 -0.96
C VAL A 11 1.88 -16.61 -1.01
N VAL A 12 1.35 -16.19 -2.15
CA VAL A 12 -0.09 -16.09 -2.42
C VAL A 12 -0.73 -17.46 -2.33
N ARG A 13 -1.64 -17.62 -1.37
CA ARG A 13 -2.44 -18.82 -1.09
C ARG A 13 -3.90 -18.64 -1.53
N PRO A 14 -4.70 -19.71 -1.63
CA PRO A 14 -6.12 -19.59 -2.00
C PRO A 14 -6.94 -18.69 -1.05
N GLY A 15 -6.53 -18.58 0.23
CA GLY A 15 -7.16 -17.69 1.21
C GLY A 15 -6.85 -16.19 1.02
N ASP A 16 -5.84 -15.85 0.23
CA ASP A 16 -5.48 -14.45 -0.06
C ASP A 16 -6.34 -13.87 -1.22
N ILE A 17 -7.08 -14.73 -1.92
CA ILE A 17 -7.93 -14.37 -3.04
C ILE A 17 -9.21 -13.72 -2.49
N THR A 18 -9.29 -12.40 -2.64
CA THR A 18 -10.39 -11.57 -2.14
C THR A 18 -11.02 -10.77 -3.28
N PRO A 19 -12.33 -10.47 -3.22
CA PRO A 19 -12.96 -9.61 -4.22
C PRO A 19 -12.34 -8.20 -4.18
N GLY A 20 -11.63 -7.83 -5.25
CA GLY A 20 -11.00 -6.52 -5.42
C GLY A 20 -9.46 -6.51 -5.37
N GLY A 21 -8.80 -7.65 -5.11
CA GLY A 21 -7.34 -7.73 -4.99
C GLY A 21 -6.71 -8.83 -5.84
N LEU A 22 -6.03 -9.75 -5.16
CA LEU A 22 -5.36 -10.92 -5.75
C LEU A 22 -6.37 -11.87 -6.39
N THR A 23 -5.97 -12.48 -7.50
CA THR A 23 -6.77 -13.42 -8.28
C THR A 23 -6.07 -14.78 -8.38
N TRP A 24 -6.74 -15.77 -8.98
CA TRP A 24 -6.15 -17.07 -9.31
C TRP A 24 -4.90 -16.98 -10.19
N ALA A 25 -4.67 -15.88 -10.92
CA ALA A 25 -3.46 -15.67 -11.72
C ALA A 25 -2.21 -15.38 -10.86
N GLU A 26 -2.39 -14.95 -9.61
CA GLU A 26 -1.29 -14.66 -8.69
C GLU A 26 -0.93 -15.85 -7.77
N LEU A 27 -1.68 -16.95 -7.82
CA LEU A 27 -1.51 -18.09 -6.91
C LEU A 27 -0.10 -18.69 -7.03
N GLY A 28 0.62 -18.79 -5.91
CA GLY A 28 1.99 -19.28 -5.87
C GLY A 28 3.08 -18.24 -6.18
N LEU A 29 2.72 -17.00 -6.56
CA LEU A 29 3.67 -15.88 -6.57
C LEU A 29 3.96 -15.41 -5.13
N THR A 30 4.98 -14.57 -4.94
CA THR A 30 5.10 -13.79 -3.70
C THR A 30 3.98 -12.76 -3.62
N ARG A 31 3.48 -12.49 -2.40
CA ARG A 31 2.38 -11.54 -2.14
C ARG A 31 2.75 -10.14 -2.61
N GLU A 32 4.00 -9.71 -2.44
CA GLU A 32 4.52 -8.46 -3.01
C GLU A 32 4.45 -8.40 -4.54
N ALA A 33 4.86 -9.46 -5.26
CA ALA A 33 4.75 -9.50 -6.73
C ALA A 33 3.28 -9.52 -7.20
N GLY A 34 2.42 -10.24 -6.47
CA GLY A 34 0.97 -10.22 -6.69
C GLY A 34 0.37 -8.83 -6.50
N ALA A 35 0.77 -8.10 -5.45
CA ALA A 35 0.32 -6.73 -5.20
C ALA A 35 0.78 -5.76 -6.30
N VAL A 36 2.01 -5.90 -6.81
CA VAL A 36 2.48 -5.14 -7.98
C VAL A 36 1.65 -5.46 -9.23
N ALA A 37 1.30 -6.73 -9.47
CA ALA A 37 0.44 -7.12 -10.58
C ALA A 37 -0.99 -6.51 -10.46
N VAL A 38 -1.57 -6.51 -9.26
CA VAL A 38 -2.85 -5.86 -8.95
C VAL A 38 -2.77 -4.35 -9.20
N ALA A 39 -1.80 -3.65 -8.62
CA ALA A 39 -1.60 -2.22 -8.81
C ALA A 39 -1.39 -1.84 -10.29
N SER A 40 -0.64 -2.66 -11.03
CA SER A 40 -0.44 -2.49 -12.47
C SER A 40 -1.75 -2.60 -13.25
N ARG A 41 -2.60 -3.61 -12.93
CA ARG A 41 -3.92 -3.76 -13.57
C ARG A 41 -4.84 -2.57 -13.29
N LEU A 42 -4.89 -2.10 -12.05
CA LEU A 42 -5.77 -1.02 -11.61
C LEU A 42 -5.35 0.34 -12.19
N THR A 43 -4.04 0.62 -12.27
CA THR A 43 -3.52 1.90 -12.79
C THR A 43 -3.44 1.95 -14.32
N SER A 44 -3.34 0.81 -15.02
CA SER A 44 -3.31 0.72 -16.49
C SER A 44 -4.68 0.88 -17.17
N GLY A 45 -5.68 1.44 -16.48
CA GLY A 45 -7.05 1.60 -17.00
C GLY A 45 -7.72 0.29 -17.40
N GLY A 46 -7.40 -0.82 -16.71
CA GLY A 46 -7.91 -2.15 -17.04
C GLY A 46 -7.20 -2.85 -18.21
N ARG A 47 -6.16 -2.27 -18.81
CA ARG A 47 -5.29 -3.02 -19.75
C ARG A 47 -4.40 -3.97 -18.97
N THR A 48 -4.67 -5.28 -19.06
CA THR A 48 -3.79 -6.31 -18.52
C THR A 48 -2.41 -6.19 -19.17
N PRO A 49 -1.31 -6.00 -18.43
CA PRO A 49 0.01 -6.07 -19.01
C PRO A 49 0.25 -7.47 -19.59
N PRO A 50 0.95 -7.61 -20.74
CA PRO A 50 1.19 -8.92 -21.33
C PRO A 50 2.00 -9.78 -20.36
N VAL A 51 1.53 -11.01 -20.12
CA VAL A 51 2.25 -12.00 -19.32
C VAL A 51 3.66 -12.14 -19.89
N PRO A 52 4.74 -12.01 -19.08
CA PRO A 52 6.09 -12.18 -19.57
C PRO A 52 6.23 -13.61 -20.10
N ALA A 53 6.46 -13.73 -21.41
CA ALA A 53 6.59 -15.02 -22.06
C ALA A 53 7.75 -15.80 -21.40
N PRO A 54 7.57 -17.11 -21.08
CA PRO A 54 8.64 -17.91 -20.50
C PRO A 54 9.85 -17.88 -21.44
N ALA A 55 11.02 -17.56 -20.89
CA ALA A 55 12.23 -17.31 -21.66
C ALA A 55 12.48 -18.45 -22.67
N ALA A 56 12.26 -18.16 -23.96
CA ALA A 56 12.38 -19.15 -25.01
C ALA A 56 13.83 -19.63 -25.08
N ARG A 57 14.05 -20.93 -24.82
CA ARG A 57 15.37 -21.55 -24.96
C ARG A 57 15.85 -21.36 -26.38
N SER A 58 16.91 -20.58 -26.55
CA SER A 58 17.48 -20.23 -27.85
C SER A 58 18.02 -21.48 -28.56
N ARG A 59 17.24 -22.00 -29.51
CA ARG A 59 17.76 -22.97 -30.49
C ARG A 59 18.67 -22.24 -31.48
N PRO A 60 19.83 -22.80 -31.86
CA PRO A 60 20.73 -22.14 -32.81
C PRO A 60 20.06 -22.02 -34.18
N VAL A 61 20.08 -20.80 -34.73
CA VAL A 61 19.51 -20.48 -36.03
C VAL A 61 20.48 -20.88 -37.13
N VAL A 62 20.14 -21.90 -37.91
CA VAL A 62 20.76 -22.15 -39.21
C VAL A 62 20.15 -21.17 -40.22
N ARG A 63 20.97 -20.27 -40.78
CA ARG A 63 20.54 -19.33 -41.82
C ARG A 63 20.48 -20.02 -43.19
N SER A 64 19.39 -19.77 -43.92
CA SER A 64 19.31 -19.89 -45.37
C SER A 64 18.58 -18.64 -45.93
N PRO A 65 18.87 -18.20 -47.17
CA PRO A 65 18.61 -16.83 -47.60
C PRO A 65 17.20 -16.56 -48.16
N SER A 66 16.76 -15.31 -48.07
CA SER A 66 15.47 -14.81 -48.56
C SER A 66 15.40 -14.62 -50.08
N PRO A 67 14.21 -14.79 -50.69
CA PRO A 67 13.84 -14.18 -51.98
C PRO A 67 13.26 -12.76 -51.84
N VAL A 68 13.12 -12.09 -52.99
CA VAL A 68 12.88 -10.65 -53.20
C VAL A 68 11.37 -10.32 -53.31
N PRO A 69 10.90 -9.10 -52.96
CA PRO A 69 9.48 -8.71 -53.07
C PRO A 69 9.09 -8.16 -54.46
N GLU A 70 7.80 -8.26 -54.81
CA GLU A 70 7.17 -7.59 -55.96
C GLU A 70 5.88 -6.83 -55.56
N PRO A 71 5.39 -5.86 -56.39
CA PRO A 71 4.74 -4.67 -55.86
C PRO A 71 3.20 -4.60 -56.00
N ALA A 72 2.64 -3.57 -55.36
CA ALA A 72 1.22 -3.29 -55.26
C ALA A 72 0.51 -3.00 -56.60
N ARG A 73 -0.80 -3.24 -56.62
CA ARG A 73 -1.74 -2.62 -57.56
C ARG A 73 -2.86 -1.90 -56.80
N ALA A 74 -3.14 -0.68 -57.23
CA ALA A 74 -4.23 0.15 -56.72
C ALA A 74 -5.43 0.13 -57.67
N SER A 75 -6.63 0.41 -57.14
CA SER A 75 -7.83 0.66 -57.92
C SER A 75 -8.71 1.74 -57.27
N ARG A 76 -8.86 2.88 -57.95
CA ARG A 76 -9.99 3.85 -57.78
C ARG A 76 -11.26 3.21 -58.38
N ALA A 77 -12.50 3.47 -57.94
CA ALA A 77 -13.37 4.63 -58.28
C ALA A 77 -14.87 4.21 -58.03
N VAL A 78 -15.95 5.02 -57.96
CA VAL A 78 -16.20 6.48 -57.78
C VAL A 78 -17.71 6.68 -57.44
N ALA A 79 -18.02 7.54 -56.43
CA ALA A 79 -19.32 8.24 -56.17
C ALA A 79 -20.61 7.38 -55.96
N ASP A 80 -21.77 7.90 -55.49
CA ASP A 80 -22.18 9.26 -55.12
C ASP A 80 -23.31 9.31 -54.05
N ALA A 81 -23.59 10.54 -53.55
CA ALA A 81 -24.87 11.07 -53.07
C ALA A 81 -25.53 10.56 -51.76
N GLY A 82 -25.78 11.50 -50.83
CA GLY A 82 -26.67 11.28 -49.68
C GLY A 82 -26.45 12.17 -48.45
N ARG A 83 -26.52 13.51 -48.57
CA ARG A 83 -26.39 14.44 -47.42
C ARG A 83 -27.78 14.89 -46.91
N PRO A 84 -28.05 14.76 -45.60
CA PRO A 84 -28.95 15.65 -44.86
C PRO A 84 -28.21 16.59 -43.89
N SER A 85 -28.95 17.56 -43.36
CA SER A 85 -28.55 18.76 -42.60
C SER A 85 -27.83 18.51 -41.24
N PRO A 86 -27.11 19.52 -40.69
CA PRO A 86 -26.25 19.33 -39.52
C PRO A 86 -27.03 19.27 -38.18
N PRO A 87 -26.54 18.50 -37.20
CA PRO A 87 -26.98 18.63 -35.81
C PRO A 87 -26.43 19.90 -35.14
N VAL A 88 -27.21 20.38 -34.17
CA VAL A 88 -26.96 21.50 -33.24
C VAL A 88 -25.53 21.45 -32.65
N PRO A 89 -24.85 22.58 -32.37
CA PRO A 89 -23.55 22.58 -31.68
C PRO A 89 -23.67 22.03 -30.25
N GLY A 90 -23.53 20.71 -30.14
CA GLY A 90 -23.27 20.02 -28.90
C GLY A 90 -21.85 20.32 -28.43
N CYS A 91 -21.69 20.49 -27.12
CA CYS A 91 -20.41 20.70 -26.46
C CYS A 91 -19.38 19.67 -26.95
N GLU A 92 -18.34 20.12 -27.68
CA GLU A 92 -17.21 19.25 -27.99
C GLU A 92 -16.64 18.75 -26.66
N PRO A 93 -16.36 17.43 -26.50
CA PRO A 93 -15.65 16.94 -25.34
C PRO A 93 -14.26 17.56 -25.37
N ARG A 94 -14.10 18.67 -24.63
CA ARG A 94 -12.83 19.35 -24.39
C ARG A 94 -11.84 18.27 -23.98
N GLY A 95 -10.88 18.00 -24.87
CA GLY A 95 -10.07 16.77 -24.84
C GLY A 95 -9.69 16.41 -23.41
N GLU A 96 -10.17 15.25 -22.97
CA GLU A 96 -9.83 14.69 -21.68
C GLU A 96 -8.31 14.51 -21.69
N GLY A 97 -7.61 15.46 -21.05
CA GLY A 97 -6.18 15.30 -20.80
C GLY A 97 -6.05 14.00 -20.02
N GLU A 98 -5.39 13.02 -20.63
CA GLU A 98 -5.24 11.67 -20.09
C GLU A 98 -4.41 11.74 -18.81
N PHE A 99 -5.08 12.09 -17.71
CA PHE A 99 -4.58 11.93 -16.36
C PHE A 99 -4.46 10.42 -16.16
N ALA A 100 -3.31 9.88 -16.54
CA ALA A 100 -2.85 8.55 -16.17
C ALA A 100 -2.16 8.67 -14.81
N PRO A 101 -2.85 8.42 -13.67
CA PRO A 101 -2.19 8.25 -12.39
C PRO A 101 -1.45 6.91 -12.37
N ALA A 102 -0.35 6.81 -13.11
CA ALA A 102 0.57 5.69 -12.92
C ALA A 102 1.23 5.87 -11.54
N VAL A 103 0.82 5.00 -10.62
CA VAL A 103 1.56 4.76 -9.39
C VAL A 103 2.60 3.70 -9.72
N ASN A 104 3.87 3.99 -9.45
CA ASN A 104 4.94 3.02 -9.65
C ASN A 104 4.90 2.01 -8.50
N ALA A 105 4.26 0.86 -8.70
CA ALA A 105 4.26 -0.23 -7.73
C ALA A 105 5.51 -1.12 -7.92
N LEU A 106 6.24 -1.37 -6.84
CA LEU A 106 7.46 -2.18 -6.83
C LEU A 106 7.42 -3.21 -5.69
N ALA A 107 8.00 -4.39 -5.94
CA ALA A 107 8.17 -5.44 -4.93
C ALA A 107 9.53 -5.27 -4.25
N GLY A 108 9.54 -5.38 -2.92
CA GLY A 108 10.70 -5.11 -2.09
C GLY A 108 11.26 -3.69 -2.23
N GLY A 109 12.52 -3.53 -1.85
CA GLY A 109 13.24 -2.25 -1.89
C GLY A 109 14.57 -2.30 -1.14
N PRO A 110 15.32 -1.18 -1.15
CA PRO A 110 16.54 -1.02 -0.34
C PRO A 110 16.26 -1.17 1.16
N TYR A 111 17.30 -1.46 1.93
CA TYR A 111 17.20 -1.58 3.38
C TYR A 111 17.09 -0.18 4.00
N LEU A 112 16.05 0.07 4.81
CA LEU A 112 15.71 1.41 5.29
C LEU A 112 16.87 2.13 6.01
N GLY A 113 17.76 1.40 6.68
CA GLY A 113 18.94 1.92 7.36
C GLY A 113 20.06 2.42 6.44
N ASP A 114 20.01 2.21 5.11
CA ASP A 114 20.95 2.83 4.18
C ASP A 114 20.68 4.32 3.95
N ALA A 115 19.48 4.79 4.32
CA ALA A 115 18.99 6.17 4.22
C ALA A 115 19.05 6.80 2.80
N THR A 116 19.42 6.05 1.77
CA THR A 116 19.50 6.52 0.38
C THR A 116 18.13 6.73 -0.24
N ASP A 117 17.11 6.03 0.25
CA ASP A 117 15.76 6.04 -0.28
C ASP A 117 14.73 5.94 0.86
N ARG A 118 14.56 7.07 1.56
CA ARG A 118 13.68 7.18 2.72
C ARG A 118 12.23 7.41 2.27
N PRO A 119 11.27 6.53 2.64
CA PRO A 119 9.87 6.73 2.30
C PRO A 119 9.24 7.86 3.11
N ASP A 120 8.30 8.59 2.50
CA ASP A 120 7.50 9.63 3.16
C ASP A 120 6.58 9.05 4.25
N LEU A 121 6.08 7.83 4.04
CA LEU A 121 5.21 7.10 4.95
C LEU A 121 5.36 5.57 4.75
N VAL A 122 5.36 4.82 5.84
CA VAL A 122 5.26 3.35 5.84
C VAL A 122 3.89 2.92 6.38
N VAL A 123 3.23 1.97 5.72
CA VAL A 123 2.01 1.34 6.25
C VAL A 123 2.35 -0.07 6.74
N LEU A 124 2.23 -0.28 8.04
CA LEU A 124 2.43 -1.56 8.70
C LEU A 124 1.10 -2.33 8.69
N ALA A 125 1.00 -3.35 7.85
CA ALA A 125 -0.16 -4.24 7.74
C ALA A 125 0.19 -5.69 8.15
N PRO A 126 0.55 -5.95 9.41
CA PRO A 126 1.05 -7.25 9.83
C PRO A 126 -0.06 -8.32 9.86
N VAL A 127 0.16 -9.43 9.14
CA VAL A 127 -0.66 -10.65 9.17
C VAL A 127 -0.20 -11.65 10.24
N GLY A 128 0.54 -11.18 11.25
CA GLY A 128 1.17 -11.96 12.31
C GLY A 128 1.81 -11.03 13.34
N PRO A 129 2.68 -11.52 14.24
CA PRO A 129 3.29 -10.66 15.25
C PRO A 129 4.08 -9.52 14.61
N LEU A 130 3.78 -8.28 15.00
CA LEU A 130 4.47 -7.10 14.48
C LEU A 130 5.94 -7.12 14.89
N ASP A 131 6.85 -6.98 13.92
CA ASP A 131 8.28 -6.93 14.19
C ASP A 131 8.68 -5.66 14.95
N GLY A 132 9.00 -5.84 16.24
CA GLY A 132 9.47 -4.77 17.10
C GLY A 132 10.82 -4.19 16.68
N VAL A 133 11.66 -4.91 15.94
CA VAL A 133 12.93 -4.38 15.42
C VAL A 133 12.65 -3.34 14.33
N LEU A 134 11.85 -3.70 13.31
CA LEU A 134 11.40 -2.77 12.28
C LEU A 134 10.71 -1.52 12.85
N VAL A 135 9.79 -1.67 13.82
CA VAL A 135 9.10 -0.53 14.46
C VAL A 135 10.09 0.41 15.17
N ASN A 136 11.09 -0.16 15.87
CA ASN A 136 12.12 0.63 16.53
C ASN A 136 13.04 1.32 15.51
N GLU A 137 13.39 0.66 14.40
CA GLU A 137 14.18 1.25 13.32
C GLU A 137 13.44 2.40 12.63
N LEU A 138 12.16 2.23 12.28
CA LEU A 138 11.32 3.32 11.75
C LEU A 138 11.27 4.52 12.71
N THR A 139 11.16 4.26 14.02
CA THR A 139 11.18 5.29 15.07
C THR A 139 12.58 5.92 15.26
N ALA A 140 13.66 5.20 14.96
CA ALA A 140 15.04 5.69 15.03
C ALA A 140 15.42 6.55 13.82
N LEU A 141 15.04 6.12 12.62
CA LEU A 141 15.21 6.87 11.37
C LEU A 141 14.24 8.06 11.26
N GLY A 142 13.22 8.10 12.11
CA GLY A 142 12.21 9.16 12.16
C GLY A 142 11.18 9.05 11.03
N ILE A 143 10.97 7.85 10.48
CA ILE A 143 10.07 7.59 9.36
C ILE A 143 8.61 7.55 9.89
N PRO A 144 7.69 8.37 9.34
CA PRO A 144 6.27 8.27 9.64
C PRO A 144 5.75 6.87 9.34
N HIS A 145 4.96 6.30 10.25
CA HIS A 145 4.39 4.97 10.03
C HIS A 145 2.97 4.82 10.59
N LEU A 146 2.08 4.23 9.78
CA LEU A 146 0.69 3.96 10.11
C LEU A 146 0.52 2.45 10.36
N LEU A 147 0.06 2.07 11.55
CA LEU A 147 -0.39 0.70 11.79
C LEU A 147 -1.83 0.51 11.26
N ALA A 148 -2.08 -0.61 10.58
CA ALA A 148 -3.41 -1.04 10.17
C ALA A 148 -3.51 -2.56 10.33
N THR A 149 -4.44 -3.05 11.15
CA THR A 149 -4.63 -4.49 11.39
C THR A 149 -6.09 -4.86 11.26
N ALA A 150 -6.35 -6.06 10.72
CA ALA A 150 -7.67 -6.65 10.69
C ALA A 150 -7.53 -8.14 11.02
N PHE A 151 -8.33 -8.64 11.95
CA PHE A 151 -8.32 -10.02 12.43
C PHE A 151 -9.73 -10.40 12.89
N GLU A 152 -10.21 -11.58 12.51
CA GLU A 152 -11.60 -12.01 12.72
C GLU A 152 -12.60 -10.93 12.25
N GLY A 153 -13.42 -10.42 13.18
CA GLY A 153 -14.33 -9.29 13.01
C GLY A 153 -13.87 -7.97 13.64
N HIS A 154 -12.58 -7.83 13.98
CA HIS A 154 -12.01 -6.62 14.57
C HIS A 154 -11.00 -5.95 13.62
N GLY A 155 -11.21 -4.66 13.35
CA GLY A 155 -10.26 -3.81 12.63
C GLY A 155 -9.66 -2.76 13.56
N ILE A 156 -8.38 -2.43 13.39
CA ILE A 156 -7.72 -1.34 14.11
C ILE A 156 -6.94 -0.50 13.11
N LEU A 157 -7.16 0.80 13.14
CA LEU A 157 -6.45 1.81 12.35
C LEU A 157 -5.67 2.72 13.30
N GLY A 158 -4.40 2.92 13.01
CA GLY A 158 -3.51 3.76 13.80
C GLY A 158 -2.77 3.03 14.93
N PRO A 159 -1.95 3.78 15.68
CA PRO A 159 -1.66 5.20 15.48
C PRO A 159 -0.89 5.47 14.17
N LEU A 160 -1.10 6.66 13.60
CA LEU A 160 -0.17 7.25 12.64
C LEU A 160 0.96 7.89 13.47
N VAL A 161 2.06 7.16 13.59
CA VAL A 161 3.21 7.57 14.38
C VAL A 161 4.02 8.58 13.59
N LEU A 162 4.16 9.78 14.13
CA LEU A 162 5.09 10.82 13.71
C LEU A 162 6.22 10.86 14.75
N PRO A 163 7.39 10.24 14.50
CA PRO A 163 8.43 10.08 15.51
C PRO A 163 8.87 11.42 16.11
N GLY A 164 8.79 11.52 17.44
CA GLY A 164 9.11 12.74 18.18
C GLY A 164 8.00 13.81 18.20
N GLN A 165 6.81 13.53 17.66
CA GLN A 165 5.64 14.43 17.67
C GLN A 165 4.36 13.75 18.19
N SER A 166 4.15 12.46 17.92
CA SER A 166 2.94 11.72 18.33
C SER A 166 3.23 10.49 19.20
N ALA A 167 2.17 9.89 19.75
CA ALA A 167 2.26 8.66 20.52
C ALA A 167 2.67 7.46 19.64
N CYS A 168 3.88 6.94 19.86
CA CYS A 168 4.39 5.75 19.19
C CYS A 168 3.79 4.44 19.76
N LEU A 169 3.98 3.31 19.06
CA LEU A 169 3.50 2.00 19.51
C LEU A 169 4.01 1.62 20.92
N HIS A 170 5.25 1.97 21.27
CA HIS A 170 5.77 1.77 22.62
C HIS A 170 5.06 2.62 23.69
N CYS A 171 4.51 3.80 23.35
CA CYS A 171 3.63 4.54 24.27
C CYS A 171 2.36 3.75 24.56
N LEU A 172 1.76 3.11 23.54
CA LEU A 172 0.56 2.31 23.70
C LEU A 172 0.81 1.09 24.60
N ASP A 173 1.93 0.39 24.43
CA ASP A 173 2.27 -0.76 25.27
C ASP A 173 2.60 -0.38 26.72
N LEU A 174 3.20 0.78 26.95
CA LEU A 174 3.38 1.32 28.30
C LEU A 174 2.03 1.69 28.93
N THR A 175 1.12 2.36 28.20
CA THR A 175 -0.23 2.67 28.69
C THR A 175 -1.05 1.39 28.97
N ARG A 176 -0.89 0.33 28.15
CA ARG A 176 -1.49 -0.98 28.41
C ARG A 176 -0.93 -1.63 29.67
N ARG A 177 0.40 -1.59 29.88
CA ARG A 177 1.06 -2.07 31.10
C ARG A 177 0.61 -1.31 32.36
N ASP A 178 0.40 0.00 32.24
CA ASP A 178 -0.04 0.82 33.38
C ASP A 178 -1.51 0.55 33.75
N HIS A 179 -2.33 0.07 32.79
CA HIS A 179 -3.69 -0.42 33.05
C HIS A 179 -3.71 -1.90 33.51
N ASP A 180 -2.84 -2.75 32.97
CA ASP A 180 -2.67 -4.16 33.34
C ASP A 180 -1.17 -4.46 33.55
N PRO A 181 -0.70 -4.51 34.81
CA PRO A 181 0.70 -4.83 35.12
C PRO A 181 1.18 -6.20 34.61
N ALA A 182 0.27 -7.13 34.30
CA ALA A 182 0.61 -8.43 33.71
C ALA A 182 0.78 -8.38 32.18
N TRP A 183 0.41 -7.27 31.51
CA TRP A 183 0.49 -7.09 30.07
C TRP A 183 1.84 -7.51 29.43
N PRO A 184 3.03 -7.21 30.02
CA PRO A 184 4.30 -7.63 29.45
C PRO A 184 4.49 -9.15 29.42
N ILE A 185 3.88 -9.88 30.36
CA ILE A 185 3.92 -11.35 30.41
C ILE A 185 2.97 -11.92 29.35
N VAL A 186 1.80 -11.29 29.18
CA VAL A 186 0.81 -11.67 28.15
C VAL A 186 1.41 -11.50 26.75
N THR A 187 1.97 -10.33 26.43
CA THR A 187 2.58 -10.06 25.12
C THR A 187 3.77 -10.97 24.84
N ALA A 188 4.64 -11.21 25.83
CA ALA A 188 5.77 -12.15 25.69
C ALA A 188 5.30 -13.60 25.43
N ARG A 189 4.22 -14.06 26.08
CA ARG A 189 3.65 -15.40 25.85
C ARG A 189 2.95 -15.55 24.50
N LEU A 190 2.32 -14.48 24.01
CA LEU A 190 1.68 -14.45 22.69
C LEU A 190 2.69 -14.26 21.53
N GLY A 191 3.97 -13.98 21.84
CA GLY A 191 5.00 -13.70 20.84
C GLY A 191 4.85 -12.34 20.15
N GLY A 192 3.97 -11.46 20.67
CA GLY A 192 3.53 -10.23 20.03
C GLY A 192 2.04 -10.22 19.72
N TYR A 193 1.58 -9.26 18.92
CA TYR A 193 0.19 -9.14 18.50
C TYR A 193 0.08 -8.63 17.05
N PRO A 194 -0.82 -9.18 16.21
CA PRO A 194 -1.61 -10.40 16.44
C PRO A 194 -0.73 -11.66 16.63
N PRO A 195 -1.17 -12.68 17.39
CA PRO A 195 -0.36 -13.87 17.73
C PRO A 195 -0.07 -14.84 16.56
N GLY A 196 -0.48 -14.52 15.33
CA GLY A 196 -0.30 -15.37 14.15
C GLY A 196 -1.14 -14.90 12.96
N GLU A 197 -1.15 -15.70 11.89
CA GLU A 197 -2.06 -15.52 10.74
C GLU A 197 -3.48 -15.91 11.17
N ILE A 198 -4.32 -14.91 11.41
CA ILE A 198 -5.70 -15.06 11.90
C ILE A 198 -6.65 -14.82 10.71
N ALA A 199 -7.65 -15.69 10.56
CA ALA A 199 -8.69 -15.51 9.56
C ALA A 199 -9.41 -14.17 9.77
N CYS A 200 -9.60 -13.38 8.72
CA CYS A 200 -10.29 -12.10 8.77
C CYS A 200 -11.41 -12.05 7.72
N ASP A 201 -12.52 -11.39 8.05
CA ASP A 201 -13.55 -11.10 7.06
C ASP A 201 -13.01 -10.19 5.95
N SER A 202 -13.23 -10.56 4.68
CA SER A 202 -12.68 -9.83 3.53
C SER A 202 -13.29 -8.43 3.36
N THR A 203 -14.53 -8.22 3.81
CA THR A 203 -15.19 -6.90 3.82
C THR A 203 -14.51 -5.98 4.84
N LEU A 204 -14.23 -6.51 6.04
CA LEU A 204 -13.54 -5.78 7.08
C LEU A 204 -12.09 -5.46 6.70
N ALA A 205 -11.37 -6.43 6.13
CA ALA A 205 -10.01 -6.22 5.64
C ALA A 205 -9.96 -5.14 4.53
N ALA A 206 -10.90 -5.17 3.57
CA ALA A 206 -11.02 -4.15 2.53
C ALA A 206 -11.35 -2.76 3.10
N LEU A 207 -12.24 -2.69 4.10
CA LEU A 207 -12.60 -1.45 4.79
C LEU A 207 -11.39 -0.85 5.52
N VAL A 208 -10.65 -1.68 6.28
CA VAL A 208 -9.43 -1.26 6.99
C VAL A 208 -8.37 -0.80 6.00
N ALA A 209 -8.14 -1.52 4.89
CA ALA A 209 -7.21 -1.10 3.85
C ALA A 209 -7.61 0.23 3.19
N ALA A 210 -8.90 0.42 2.87
CA ALA A 210 -9.41 1.67 2.29
C ALA A 210 -9.28 2.86 3.26
N ALA A 211 -9.61 2.67 4.53
CA ALA A 211 -9.47 3.72 5.55
C ALA A 211 -8.01 4.04 5.87
N ALA A 212 -7.13 3.03 5.93
CA ALA A 212 -5.68 3.24 6.05
C ALA A 212 -5.12 4.03 4.87
N THR A 213 -5.57 3.72 3.64
CA THR A 213 -5.22 4.48 2.42
C THR A 213 -5.71 5.94 2.51
N GLY A 214 -6.93 6.17 2.99
CA GLY A 214 -7.45 7.52 3.21
C GLY A 214 -6.64 8.34 4.23
N HIS A 215 -6.20 7.71 5.32
CA HIS A 215 -5.33 8.33 6.32
C HIS A 215 -3.90 8.55 5.81
N ALA A 216 -3.37 7.64 5.00
CA ALA A 216 -2.07 7.77 4.35
C ALA A 216 -2.05 8.95 3.37
N LEU A 217 -3.05 9.03 2.47
CA LEU A 217 -3.20 10.14 1.53
C LEU A 217 -3.40 11.47 2.27
N ALA A 218 -4.24 11.52 3.31
CA ALA A 218 -4.40 12.71 4.13
C ALA A 218 -3.07 13.19 4.74
N HIS A 219 -2.22 12.28 5.22
CA HIS A 219 -0.89 12.64 5.73
C HIS A 219 0.04 13.17 4.64
N LEU A 220 0.08 12.53 3.46
CA LEU A 220 0.88 12.96 2.31
C LEU A 220 0.43 14.33 1.76
N ASP A 221 -0.88 14.64 1.86
CA ASP A 221 -1.44 15.97 1.56
C ASP A 221 -1.13 17.02 2.65
N GLY A 222 -0.43 16.66 3.73
CA GLY A 222 -0.15 17.55 4.87
C GLY A 222 -1.35 17.82 5.78
N ARG A 223 -2.44 17.03 5.68
CA ARG A 223 -3.65 17.16 6.50
C ARG A 223 -3.53 16.35 7.79
N GLU A 224 -4.10 16.87 8.88
CA GLU A 224 -4.13 16.11 10.15
C GLU A 224 -5.03 14.89 10.03
N SER A 225 -4.52 13.74 10.47
CA SER A 225 -5.26 12.47 10.52
C SER A 225 -5.78 12.19 11.92
N VAL A 226 -7.03 11.74 12.04
CA VAL A 226 -7.65 11.42 13.35
C VAL A 226 -6.93 10.31 14.12
N VAL A 227 -6.10 9.51 13.43
CA VAL A 227 -5.27 8.44 14.01
C VAL A 227 -3.86 8.90 14.43
N THR A 228 -3.45 10.17 14.25
CA THR A 228 -2.09 10.62 14.61
C THR A 228 -1.78 10.44 16.10
N ASN A 229 -2.73 10.80 16.97
CA ASN A 229 -2.68 10.55 18.41
C ASN A 229 -3.89 9.71 18.84
N GLY A 230 -4.19 8.65 18.10
CA GLY A 230 -5.34 7.81 18.39
C GLY A 230 -5.39 6.51 17.58
N THR A 231 -6.20 5.56 18.04
CA THR A 231 -6.64 4.42 17.21
C THR A 231 -8.11 4.59 16.86
N VAL A 232 -8.51 4.08 15.71
CA VAL A 232 -9.91 3.86 15.35
C VAL A 232 -10.12 2.37 15.27
N ASP A 233 -10.87 1.84 16.23
CA ASP A 233 -11.23 0.43 16.33
C ASP A 233 -12.59 0.23 15.63
N VAL A 234 -12.69 -0.75 14.74
CA VAL A 234 -13.95 -1.24 14.15
C VAL A 234 -14.27 -2.59 14.83
N THR A 235 -15.38 -2.65 15.55
CA THR A 235 -15.78 -3.85 16.31
C THR A 235 -16.75 -4.75 15.53
N PRO A 236 -16.94 -6.03 15.92
CA PRO A 236 -17.79 -6.98 15.18
C PRO A 236 -19.28 -6.57 15.08
N ASP A 237 -19.75 -5.72 16.00
CA ASP A 237 -21.06 -5.07 15.94
C ASP A 237 -21.09 -3.81 15.05
N TRP A 238 -20.11 -3.68 14.15
CA TRP A 238 -19.92 -2.60 13.18
C TRP A 238 -19.85 -1.18 13.78
N ARG A 239 -19.47 -1.08 15.05
CA ARG A 239 -19.26 0.21 15.71
C ARG A 239 -17.83 0.71 15.51
N TRP A 240 -17.73 2.00 15.23
CA TRP A 240 -16.47 2.72 15.10
C TRP A 240 -16.16 3.41 16.42
N ARG A 241 -15.02 3.10 17.04
CA ARG A 241 -14.58 3.65 18.32
C ARG A 241 -13.22 4.29 18.17
N ARG A 242 -13.16 5.62 18.32
CA ARG A 242 -11.87 6.33 18.43
C ARG A 242 -11.38 6.30 19.87
N ARG A 243 -10.14 5.85 20.08
CA ARG A 243 -9.37 6.06 21.32
C ARG A 243 -8.31 7.11 21.05
N SER A 244 -8.13 8.07 21.97
CA SER A 244 -7.00 9.00 21.93
C SER A 244 -5.86 8.50 22.80
N TRP A 245 -4.62 8.67 22.33
CA TRP A 245 -3.41 8.29 23.04
C TRP A 245 -2.57 9.52 23.34
N THR A 246 -2.01 9.58 24.55
CA THR A 246 -1.02 10.58 24.94
C THR A 246 0.39 9.99 24.84
N ILE A 247 1.40 10.86 24.74
CA ILE A 247 2.80 10.43 24.84
C ILE A 247 3.05 9.98 26.28
N HIS A 248 3.47 8.72 26.44
CA HIS A 248 3.69 8.13 27.75
C HIS A 248 4.96 8.72 28.42
N PRO A 249 4.93 9.14 29.71
CA PRO A 249 6.04 9.85 30.34
C PRO A 249 7.33 9.03 30.46
N GLN A 250 7.23 7.70 30.52
CA GLN A 250 8.40 6.81 30.52
C GLN A 250 8.94 6.48 29.11
N CYS A 251 8.21 6.85 28.05
CA CYS A 251 8.62 6.55 26.68
C CYS A 251 9.72 7.51 26.22
N ARG A 252 10.70 6.99 25.46
CA ARG A 252 11.81 7.78 24.92
C ARG A 252 11.58 8.33 23.52
N CYS A 253 10.39 8.14 22.91
CA CYS A 253 10.11 8.59 21.54
C CYS A 253 10.34 10.10 21.34
N MET A 254 10.05 10.94 22.34
CA MET A 254 10.32 12.38 22.28
C MET A 254 11.81 12.74 22.28
N ARG A 255 12.69 11.85 22.78
CA ARG A 255 14.15 12.04 22.72
C ARG A 255 14.72 11.79 21.31
N ASN A 256 13.98 11.08 20.46
CA ASN A 256 14.29 10.93 19.04
C ASN A 256 13.79 12.09 18.18
N ASN A 257 13.14 13.11 18.74
CA ASN A 257 12.70 14.27 17.96
C ASN A 257 13.93 15.06 17.45
N PRO A 258 14.21 15.11 16.13
CA PRO A 258 15.36 15.87 15.62
C PRO A 258 15.20 17.39 15.85
N TYR A 259 13.96 17.88 15.93
CA TYR A 259 13.65 19.28 16.23
C TYR A 259 13.89 19.66 17.70
N SER A 260 13.97 18.69 18.62
CA SER A 260 14.36 18.95 20.02
C SER A 260 15.82 19.40 20.18
N ARG A 261 16.62 19.31 19.11
CA ARG A 261 18.00 19.82 19.05
C ARG A 261 18.13 21.18 18.36
N ARG A 262 17.05 21.79 17.85
CA ARG A 262 17.10 23.22 17.52
C ARG A 262 17.07 24.01 18.83
N MET A 263 18.23 24.49 19.24
CA MET A 263 18.30 25.62 20.18
C MET A 263 17.40 26.72 19.64
N VAL A 264 16.44 27.16 20.45
CA VAL A 264 15.85 28.48 20.28
C VAL A 264 16.97 29.47 20.59
N MET A 265 17.60 30.01 19.54
CA MET A 265 18.36 31.24 19.69
C MET A 265 17.34 32.36 19.92
N ALA A 266 17.53 33.08 21.01
CA ALA A 266 16.67 34.15 21.49
C ALA A 266 16.77 35.42 20.63
#